data_AF-A0A6N7CWS3-F1
#
_entry.id   AF-A0A6N7CWS3-F1
#
_cell.length_a   1.000
_cell.length_b   1.000
_cell.length_c   1.000
_cell.angle_alpha   90.00
_cell.angle_beta   90.00
_cell.angle_gamma   90.00
#
_symmetry.space_group_name_H-M   'P 1'
#
loop_
_entity.id
_entity.type
_entity.pdbx_description
1 polymer ?
#
loop_
_entity_poly.entity_id
_entity_poly.type
_entity_poly.pdbx_seq_one_letter_code
_entity_poly.pdbx_strand_id
1 'polypeptide(L)'
;MSWLVVDETKVYGGWSIGLRTEHGGSHGFGTPVEVDLVTITARIAEAAQDWFTGYEHTFWPVVSSSPLRLLKPEVRDGHAVWVSPGDGTVMCTIGDLCN
;
A
#
# COMPACT_ATOMS: atom_id res chain seq x y z
N MET A 1 2.30 12.25 -11.50
CA MET A 1 1.70 11.57 -10.32
C MET A 1 2.68 11.62 -9.16
N SER A 2 2.25 12.04 -7.96
CA SER A 2 3.13 12.18 -6.80
C SER A 2 2.43 11.75 -5.51
N TRP A 3 3.17 11.10 -4.62
CA TRP A 3 2.74 10.91 -3.24
C TRP A 3 2.81 12.25 -2.49
N LEU A 4 1.78 12.53 -1.72
CA LEU A 4 1.66 13.69 -0.86
C LEU A 4 1.50 13.19 0.57
N VAL A 5 2.33 13.73 1.45
CA VAL A 5 2.17 13.60 2.90
C VAL A 5 1.80 14.98 3.42
N VAL A 6 0.63 15.09 4.02
CA VAL A 6 0.14 16.32 4.64
C VAL A 6 0.17 16.14 6.15
N ASP A 7 0.88 17.04 6.83
CA ASP A 7 0.80 17.15 8.28
C ASP A 7 -0.52 17.81 8.67
N GLU A 8 -1.45 17.01 9.19
CA GLU A 8 -2.75 17.46 9.68
C GLU A 8 -2.87 17.30 11.20
N THR A 9 -1.74 17.22 11.91
CA THR A 9 -1.71 16.96 13.36
C THR A 9 -2.52 17.95 14.16
N LYS A 10 -2.52 19.21 13.73
CA LYS A 10 -3.27 20.30 14.39
C LYS A 10 -4.79 20.19 14.21
N VAL A 11 -5.27 19.42 13.24
CA VAL A 11 -6.70 19.31 12.89
C VAL A 11 -7.26 17.93 13.21
N TYR A 12 -6.52 16.87 12.85
CA TYR A 12 -6.96 15.47 12.94
C TYR A 12 -6.03 14.60 13.80
N GLY A 13 -4.97 15.16 14.39
CA GLY A 13 -4.06 14.40 15.25
C GLY A 13 -3.15 13.40 14.52
N GLY A 14 -2.98 13.56 13.20
CA GLY A 14 -2.19 12.63 12.38
C GLY A 14 -1.74 13.22 11.05
N TRP A 15 -1.24 12.35 10.18
CA TRP A 15 -0.87 12.68 8.81
C TRP A 15 -1.90 12.11 7.84
N SER A 16 -2.09 12.81 6.74
CA SER A 16 -2.80 12.27 5.58
C SER A 16 -1.79 11.90 4.51
N ILE A 17 -1.78 10.64 4.09
CA ILE A 17 -0.96 10.14 3.00
C ILE A 17 -1.86 9.87 1.82
N GLY A 18 -1.58 10.49 0.69
CA GLY A 18 -2.37 10.29 -0.51
C GLY A 18 -1.57 10.39 -1.81
N LEU A 19 -2.11 9.80 -2.85
CA LEU A 19 -1.62 9.90 -4.21
C LEU A 19 -2.37 11.01 -4.92
N ARG A 20 -1.63 12.02 -5.40
CA ARG A 20 -2.20 13.12 -6.19
C ARG A 20 -1.90 12.92 -7.66
N THR A 21 -2.95 13.06 -8.47
CA THR A 21 -2.85 13.06 -9.94
C THR A 21 -2.97 14.47 -10.51
N GLU A 22 -2.48 14.65 -11.73
CA GLU A 22 -2.57 15.91 -12.47
C GLU A 22 -4.02 16.31 -12.77
N HIS A 23 -4.94 15.34 -12.78
CA HIS A 23 -6.37 15.52 -13.06
C HIS A 23 -7.22 15.75 -11.80
N GLY A 24 -6.60 15.98 -10.63
CA GLY A 24 -7.32 16.36 -9.41
C GLY A 24 -7.91 15.20 -8.60
N GLY A 25 -7.70 13.94 -9.00
CA GLY A 25 -8.04 12.78 -8.18
C GLY A 25 -7.06 12.61 -7.02
N SER A 26 -7.59 12.37 -5.81
CA SER A 26 -6.84 12.01 -4.61
C SER A 26 -7.38 10.74 -3.99
N HIS A 27 -6.50 9.79 -3.70
CA HIS A 27 -6.80 8.62 -2.88
C HIS A 27 -5.74 8.50 -1.81
N GLY A 28 -6.15 8.15 -0.60
CA GLY A 28 -5.27 8.19 0.54
C GLY A 28 -5.96 7.76 1.82
N PHE A 29 -5.21 7.81 2.90
CA PHE A 29 -5.66 7.42 4.22
C PHE A 29 -5.00 8.29 5.30
N GLY A 30 -5.68 8.43 6.43
CA GLY A 30 -5.13 9.04 7.63
C GLY A 30 -4.27 8.05 8.44
N THR A 31 -3.21 8.53 9.06
CA THR A 31 -2.38 7.75 9.97
C THR A 31 -1.97 8.55 11.20
N PRO A 32 -1.90 7.94 12.39
CA PRO A 32 -1.25 8.55 13.54
C PRO A 32 0.22 8.88 13.24
N VAL A 33 0.76 9.91 13.89
CA VAL A 33 2.17 10.33 13.75
C VAL A 33 3.14 9.27 14.27
N GLU A 34 2.73 8.52 15.29
CA GLU A 34 3.56 7.53 15.99
C GLU A 34 3.55 6.14 15.32
N VAL A 35 2.96 6.02 14.13
CA VAL A 35 2.97 4.76 13.39
C VAL A 35 4.41 4.40 13.02
N ASP A 36 4.80 3.15 13.23
CA ASP A 36 6.13 2.69 12.85
C ASP A 36 6.28 2.57 11.32
N LEU A 37 7.54 2.57 10.86
CA LEU A 37 7.87 2.53 9.45
C LEU A 37 7.35 1.26 8.74
N VAL A 38 7.31 0.13 9.43
CA VAL A 38 6.92 -1.16 8.86
C VAL A 38 5.41 -1.17 8.61
N THR A 39 4.65 -0.74 9.60
CA THR A 39 3.20 -0.58 9.51
C THR A 39 2.81 0.41 8.42
N ILE A 40 3.46 1.58 8.36
CA ILE A 40 3.11 2.56 7.32
C ILE A 40 3.47 2.08 5.92
N THR A 41 4.55 1.29 5.77
CA THR A 41 4.94 0.68 4.49
C THR A 41 3.86 -0.27 3.98
N ALA A 42 3.34 -1.16 4.83
CA ALA A 42 2.26 -2.07 4.45
C ALA A 42 0.98 -1.32 4.03
N ARG A 43 0.61 -0.25 4.75
CA ARG A 43 -0.57 0.58 4.43
C ARG A 43 -0.40 1.37 3.13
N ILE A 44 0.78 1.90 2.85
CA ILE A 44 1.07 2.58 1.56
C ILE A 44 0.95 1.58 0.41
N ALA A 45 1.47 0.36 0.59
CA ALA A 45 1.38 -0.70 -0.42
C ALA A 45 -0.07 -1.11 -0.69
N GLU A 46 -0.91 -1.18 0.35
CA GLU A 46 -2.35 -1.44 0.21
C GLU A 46 -3.04 -0.32 -0.57
N ALA A 47 -2.86 0.93 -0.17
CA ALA A 47 -3.48 2.08 -0.85
C ALA A 47 -3.00 2.24 -2.29
N ALA A 48 -1.74 1.93 -2.58
CA ALA A 48 -1.23 1.88 -3.95
C ALA A 48 -1.95 0.78 -4.75
N GLN A 49 -2.10 -0.41 -4.17
CA GLN A 49 -2.81 -1.51 -4.80
C GLN A 49 -4.28 -1.19 -5.06
N ASP A 50 -4.99 -0.68 -4.06
CA ASP A 50 -6.38 -0.25 -4.21
C ASP A 50 -6.53 0.83 -5.27
N TRP A 51 -5.63 1.81 -5.30
CA TRP A 51 -5.73 2.90 -6.27
C TRP A 51 -5.60 2.45 -7.72
N PHE A 52 -4.58 1.66 -8.07
CA PHE A 52 -4.50 1.25 -9.47
C PHE A 52 -5.49 0.11 -9.80
N THR A 53 -6.23 -0.47 -8.84
CA THR A 53 -7.21 -1.53 -9.16
C THR A 53 -8.19 -1.01 -10.22
N GLY A 54 -8.22 -1.68 -11.37
CA GLY A 54 -8.97 -1.24 -12.56
C GLY A 54 -8.12 -0.71 -13.71
N TYR A 55 -6.81 -0.50 -13.54
CA TYR A 55 -5.89 -0.24 -14.65
C TYR A 55 -5.47 -1.56 -15.32
N GLU A 56 -5.81 -1.74 -16.61
CA GLU A 56 -5.52 -2.96 -17.38
C GLU A 56 -4.02 -3.26 -17.55
N HIS A 57 -3.14 -2.26 -17.42
CA HIS A 57 -1.71 -2.37 -17.70
C HIS A 57 -0.81 -2.32 -16.45
N THR A 58 -1.39 -2.34 -15.24
CA THR A 58 -0.59 -2.34 -14.02
C THR A 58 -0.17 -3.77 -13.67
N PHE A 59 1.15 -3.99 -13.55
CA PHE A 59 1.68 -5.23 -12.99
C PHE A 59 1.47 -5.24 -11.48
N TRP A 60 0.56 -6.10 -11.06
CA TRP A 60 0.23 -6.29 -9.66
C TRP A 60 1.09 -7.37 -9.02
N PRO A 61 1.45 -7.21 -7.73
CA PRO A 61 1.85 -8.36 -6.93
C PRO A 61 0.66 -9.32 -6.83
N VAL A 62 0.69 -10.40 -7.62
CA VAL A 62 -0.39 -11.40 -7.71
C VAL A 62 0.11 -12.80 -7.37
N VAL A 63 -0.74 -13.57 -6.71
CA VAL A 63 -0.59 -15.04 -6.61
C VAL A 63 -0.95 -15.70 -7.94
N SER A 64 -1.96 -15.16 -8.62
CA SER A 64 -2.54 -15.72 -9.84
C SER A 64 -3.22 -14.63 -10.65
N SER A 65 -3.01 -14.62 -11.96
CA SER A 65 -3.67 -13.70 -12.90
C SER A 65 -5.04 -14.20 -13.37
N SER A 66 -5.34 -15.50 -13.21
CA SER A 66 -6.62 -16.10 -13.59
C SER A 66 -6.99 -17.31 -12.71
N PRO A 67 -7.99 -17.19 -11.80
CA PRO A 67 -8.66 -15.95 -11.41
C PRO A 67 -7.67 -14.96 -10.79
N LEU A 68 -7.94 -13.66 -10.95
CA LEU A 68 -7.12 -12.60 -10.35
C LEU A 68 -7.13 -12.74 -8.83
N ARG A 69 -5.95 -12.98 -8.25
CA ARG A 69 -5.72 -13.04 -6.80
C ARG A 69 -4.52 -12.19 -6.45
N LEU A 70 -4.80 -11.03 -5.86
CA LEU A 70 -3.80 -10.08 -5.40
C LEU A 70 -3.10 -10.60 -4.14
N LEU A 71 -1.84 -10.23 -3.97
CA LEU A 71 -1.15 -10.37 -2.69
C LEU A 71 -1.67 -9.32 -1.71
N LYS A 72 -1.69 -9.67 -0.43
CA LYS A 72 -2.10 -8.78 0.65
C LYS A 72 -0.85 -8.27 1.39
N PRO A 73 -0.68 -6.96 1.56
CA PRO A 73 0.41 -6.42 2.36
C PRO A 73 0.10 -6.64 3.85
N GLU A 74 1.05 -7.16 4.61
CA GLU A 74 0.92 -7.39 6.06
C GLU A 74 2.23 -7.06 6.79
N VAL A 75 2.13 -6.84 8.10
CA VAL A 75 3.30 -6.80 9.00
C VAL A 75 3.46 -8.19 9.63
N ARG A 76 4.60 -8.84 9.40
CA ARG A 76 4.95 -10.14 9.98
C ARG A 76 6.40 -10.16 10.43
N ASP A 77 6.63 -10.64 11.65
CA ASP A 77 7.96 -10.77 12.24
C ASP A 77 8.80 -9.48 12.14
N GLY A 78 8.16 -8.31 12.24
CA GLY A 78 8.82 -7.01 12.14
C GLY A 78 9.11 -6.53 10.71
N HIS A 79 8.60 -7.21 9.69
CA HIS A 79 8.77 -6.86 8.28
C HIS A 79 7.43 -6.58 7.59
N ALA A 80 7.45 -5.66 6.61
CA ALA A 80 6.32 -5.37 5.76
C ALA A 80 6.43 -6.29 4.53
N VAL A 81 5.48 -7.21 4.36
CA VAL A 81 5.59 -8.32 3.42
C VAL A 81 4.34 -8.48 2.56
N TRP A 82 4.52 -9.04 1.36
CA TRP A 82 3.43 -9.52 0.52
C TRP A 82 3.05 -10.94 0.90
N VAL A 83 1.78 -11.17 1.19
CA VAL A 83 1.24 -12.45 1.66
C VAL A 83 0.18 -12.97 0.69
N SER A 84 0.23 -14.26 0.40
CA SER A 84 -0.84 -14.97 -0.30
C SER A 84 -2.08 -15.07 0.60
N PRO A 85 -3.25 -14.53 0.19
CA PRO A 85 -4.45 -14.56 1.04
C PRO A 85 -5.07 -15.96 1.20
N GLY A 86 -4.67 -16.93 0.38
CA GLY A 86 -5.26 -18.28 0.41
C GLY A 86 -4.69 -19.18 1.51
N ASP A 87 -3.37 -19.15 1.69
CA ASP A 87 -2.63 -20.03 2.59
C ASP A 87 -1.78 -19.26 3.62
N GLY A 88 -1.73 -17.92 3.50
CA GLY A 88 -0.92 -17.08 4.37
C GLY A 88 0.57 -17.16 4.07
N THR A 89 0.99 -17.73 2.93
CA THR A 89 2.41 -17.82 2.57
C THR A 89 2.99 -16.42 2.35
N VAL A 90 4.14 -16.14 2.99
CA VAL A 90 4.92 -14.91 2.75
C VAL A 90 5.68 -15.08 1.43
N MET A 91 5.42 -14.18 0.48
CA MET A 91 6.07 -14.23 -0.84
C MET A 91 7.40 -13.48 -0.85
N CYS A 92 7.42 -12.24 -0.33
CA CYS A 92 8.60 -11.39 -0.26
C CYS A 92 8.34 -10.14 0.61
N THR A 93 9.39 -9.40 0.93
CA THR A 93 9.30 -8.05 1.52
C THR A 93 8.72 -7.07 0.50
N ILE A 94 7.92 -6.12 0.99
CA ILE A 94 7.47 -4.98 0.19
C ILE A 94 8.68 -4.10 -0.14
N GLY A 95 8.92 -3.88 -1.43
CA GLY A 95 10.08 -3.15 -1.94
C GLY A 95 11.13 -4.03 -2.64
N ASP A 96 11.11 -5.36 -2.40
CA ASP A 96 12.11 -6.29 -2.93
C ASP A 96 11.70 -6.97 -4.26
N LEU A 97 10.51 -6.68 -4.79
CA LEU A 97 9.94 -7.32 -5.99
C LEU A 97 10.65 -6.98 -7.32
N CYS A 98 11.63 -6.06 -7.31
CA CYS A 98 12.28 -5.53 -8.52
C CYS A 98 13.81 -5.79 -8.58
N ASN A 99 14.33 -6.80 -7.90
CA ASN A 99 15.74 -7.21 -8.03
C ASN A 99 15.97 -8.22 -9.15
#